data_AF-A0A7V9G6K0-F1
#
_entry.id   AF-A0A7V9G6K0-F1
#
_cell.length_a   1.000
_cell.length_b   1.000
_cell.length_c   1.000
_cell.angle_alpha   90.00
_cell.angle_beta   90.00
_cell.angle_gamma   90.00
#
_symmetry.space_group_name_H-M   'P 1'
#
loop_
_entity.id
_entity.type
_entity.pdbx_description
1 polymer ?
#
loop_
_entity_poly.entity_id
_entity_poly.type
_entity_poly.pdbx_seq_one_letter_code
_entity_poly.pdbx_strand_id
1 'polypeptide(L)' 'MDQRWRVVITTVDGRNLLWRKNDRVHSLSQELGPVWVANFRPAVFQVLPDGALVPRGSAAEAADVANVALEPDGAG' A
#
# COMPACT_ATOMS: atom_id res chain seq x y z
N MET A 1 -15.07 -14.01 12.24
CA MET A 1 -14.65 -12.81 11.50
C MET A 1 -13.69 -13.28 10.44
N ASP A 2 -13.96 -12.96 9.17
CA ASP A 2 -13.03 -13.31 8.10
C ASP A 2 -11.83 -12.36 8.17
N GLN A 3 -10.63 -12.92 8.09
CA GLN A 3 -9.39 -12.15 8.16
C GLN A 3 -9.38 -11.10 7.03
N ARG A 4 -9.09 -9.85 7.38
CA ARG A 4 -8.85 -8.79 6.38
C ARG A 4 -7.39 -8.36 6.43
N TRP A 5 -6.92 -7.73 5.36
CA TRP A 5 -5.53 -7.28 5.24
C TRP A 5 -5.47 -5.79 5.00
N ARG A 6 -4.54 -5.10 5.66
CA ARG A 6 -4.07 -3.78 5.25
C ARG A 6 -2.78 -3.96 4.45
N VAL A 7 -2.54 -3.06 3.51
CA VAL A 7 -1.31 -3.07 2.71
C VAL A 7 -0.34 -2.06 3.32
N VAL A 8 0.83 -2.55 3.72
CA VAL A 8 1.98 -1.74 4.13
C VAL A 8 2.85 -1.50 2.91
N ILE A 9 3.13 -0.23 2.61
CA ILE A 9 3.98 0.23 1.53
C ILE A 9 5.30 0.67 2.15
N THR A 10 6.41 0.03 1.75
CA THR A 10 7.76 0.47 2.10
C THR A 10 8.33 1.27 0.95
N THR A 11 8.73 2.51 1.21
CA THR A 11 9.38 3.39 0.23
C THR A 11 10.88 3.11 0.14
N VAL A 12 11.51 3.53 -0.97
CA VAL A 12 12.98 3.43 -1.16
C VAL A 12 13.75 4.21 -0.09
N ASP A 13 13.18 5.28 0.45
CA ASP A 13 13.75 6.06 1.57
C ASP A 13 13.51 5.43 2.96
N GLY A 14 12.88 4.25 3.03
CA GLY A 14 12.74 3.47 4.26
C GLY A 14 11.51 3.78 5.11
N ARG A 15 10.58 4.62 4.65
CA ARG A 15 9.30 4.87 5.34
C ARG A 15 8.32 3.73 5.10
N ASN A 16 7.49 3.46 6.10
CA ASN A 16 6.35 2.55 5.99
C ASN A 16 5.05 3.35 6.07
N LEU A 17 4.18 3.16 5.09
CA LEU A 17 2.88 3.84 4.98
C LEU A 17 1.78 2.79 4.79
N LEU A 18 0.60 3.05 5.32
CA LEU A 18 -0.58 2.25 4.99
C LEU A 18 -1.17 2.75 3.68
N TRP A 19 -1.51 1.82 2.80
CA TRP A 19 -2.21 2.19 1.57
C TRP A 19 -3.56 2.86 1.89
N ARG A 20 -3.75 4.06 1.36
CA ARG A 20 -5.01 4.80 1.44
C ARG A 20 -5.66 4.97 0.09
N LYS A 21 -6.99 4.99 0.12
CA LYS A 21 -7.85 5.34 -1.02
C LYS A 21 -9.01 6.18 -0.50
N ASN A 22 -9.25 7.35 -1.11
CA ASN A 22 -10.26 8.31 -0.68
C ASN A 22 -10.17 8.63 0.82
N ASP A 23 -8.97 9.02 1.27
CA ASP A 23 -8.65 9.39 2.65
C ASP A 23 -8.88 8.31 3.72
N ARG A 24 -9.05 7.05 3.34
CA ARG A 24 -9.21 5.92 4.27
C ARG A 24 -8.18 4.84 4.02
N VAL A 25 -7.73 4.19 5.09
CA VAL A 25 -6.92 2.97 4.98
C VAL A 25 -7.73 1.94 4.22
N HIS A 26 -7.14 1.39 3.16
CA HIS A 26 -7.82 0.41 2.33
C HIS A 26 -7.58 -0.99 2.89
N SER A 27 -8.67 -1.74 3.04
CA SER A 27 -8.63 -3.12 3.55
C SER A 27 -9.05 -4.12 2.49
N LEU A 28 -8.19 -5.10 2.22
CA LEU A 28 -8.44 -6.21 1.32
C LEU A 28 -9.09 -7.38 2.06
N SER A 29 -9.89 -8.17 1.35
CA SER A 29 -10.40 -9.45 1.87
C SER A 29 -9.26 -10.47 2.01
N GLN A 30 -9.51 -11.53 2.78
CA GLN A 30 -8.57 -12.62 2.99
C GLN A 30 -7.95 -13.15 1.69
N GLU A 31 -8.80 -13.37 0.68
CA GLU A 31 -8.43 -13.93 -0.62
C GLU A 31 -7.69 -12.94 -1.50
N LEU A 32 -8.08 -11.66 -1.45
CA LEU A 32 -7.53 -10.64 -2.35
C LEU A 32 -6.15 -10.15 -1.91
N GLY A 33 -5.85 -10.16 -0.61
CA GLY A 33 -4.57 -9.70 -0.07
C GLY A 33 -3.35 -10.33 -0.78
N PRO A 34 -3.21 -11.67 -0.75
CA PRO A 34 -2.08 -12.35 -1.38
C PRO A 34 -1.98 -12.08 -2.89
N VAL A 35 -3.12 -12.07 -3.58
CA VAL A 35 -3.16 -11.80 -5.03
C VAL A 35 -2.68 -10.39 -5.34
N TRP A 36 -3.08 -9.41 -4.54
CA TRP A 36 -2.70 -8.02 -4.73
C TRP A 36 -1.19 -7.82 -4.58
N VAL A 37 -0.58 -8.32 -3.50
CA VAL A 37 0.87 -8.19 -3.27
C VAL A 37 1.67 -8.92 -4.35
N ALA A 38 1.27 -10.13 -4.74
CA ALA A 38 1.96 -10.91 -5.77
C ALA A 38 1.97 -10.23 -7.16
N ASN A 39 0.95 -9.42 -7.45
CA ASN A 39 0.79 -8.75 -8.73
C ASN A 39 1.16 -7.26 -8.70
N PHE A 40 1.49 -6.71 -7.53
CA PHE A 40 1.89 -5.32 -7.42
C PHE A 40 3.21 -5.06 -8.18
N ARG A 41 3.29 -3.93 -8.89
CA ARG A 41 4.46 -3.53 -9.68
C ARG A 41 5.03 -2.23 -9.10
N PRO A 42 5.99 -2.29 -8.16
CA PRO A 42 6.53 -1.08 -7.53
C PRO A 42 7.05 -0.04 -8.53
N ALA A 43 7.63 -0.50 -9.65
CA ALA A 43 8.22 0.37 -10.66
C ALA A 43 7.24 1.35 -11.33
N VAL A 44 5.93 1.05 -11.34
CA VAL A 44 4.92 1.89 -12.02
C VAL A 44 4.16 2.82 -11.07
N PHE A 45 4.35 2.66 -9.77
CA PHE A 45 3.65 3.43 -8.74
C PHE A 45 4.62 4.22 -7.86
N GLN A 46 4.13 5.34 -7.33
CA GLN A 46 4.71 6.06 -6.21
C GLN A 46 3.65 6.21 -5.12
N VAL A 47 4.08 6.63 -3.93
CA VAL A 47 3.18 6.83 -2.79
C VAL A 47 3.33 8.24 -2.22
N LEU A 48 2.20 8.90 -2.01
CA LEU A 48 2.13 10.21 -1.37
C LEU A 48 2.38 10.10 0.15
N PRO A 49 2.73 11.19 0.85
CA PRO A 49 2.96 11.17 2.30
C PRO A 49 1.78 10.67 3.13
N ASP A 50 0.56 10.78 2.61
CA ASP A 50 -0.66 10.27 3.26
C ASP A 50 -0.84 8.75 3.06
N GLY A 51 -0.12 8.10 2.14
CA GLY A 51 -0.27 6.68 1.81
C GLY A 51 -1.10 6.41 0.55
N ALA A 52 -1.54 7.43 -0.18
CA ALA A 52 -2.21 7.24 -1.47
C ALA A 52 -1.21 6.78 -2.54
N LEU A 53 -1.56 5.71 -3.26
CA LEU A 53 -0.80 5.24 -4.42
C LEU A 53 -1.18 6.06 -5.65
N VAL A 54 -0.16 6.56 -6.35
CA VAL A 54 -0.30 7.37 -7.57
C VAL A 54 0.62 6.84 -8.68
N PRO A 55 0.30 7.10 -9.96
CA PRO A 55 1.22 6.75 -11.05
C PRO A 55 2.58 7.42 -10.88
N ARG A 56 3.65 6.72 -11.24
CA ARG A 56 5.00 7.30 -11.17
C ARG A 56 5.08 8.59 -12.00
N GLY A 57 5.63 9.66 -11.39
CA GLY A 57 5.81 10.96 -12.02
C GLY A 57 4.58 11.85 -12.01
N SER A 58 3.48 11.46 -11.35
CA SER A 58 2.26 12.28 -11.29
C SER A 58 2.30 13.38 -10.22
N ALA A 59 3.19 13.27 -9.21
CA ALA A 59 3.28 14.21 -8.10
C ALA A 59 4.73 14.31 -7.60
N ALA A 60 5.17 15.51 -7.21
CA ALA A 60 6.57 15.81 -6.87
C ALA A 60 6.94 15.30 -5.46
N GLU A 61 5.96 15.25 -4.57
CA GLU A 61 6.05 14.82 -3.18
C GLU A 61 5.92 13.29 -3.02
N ALA A 62 5.60 12.57 -4.11
CA ALA A 62 5.45 11.13 -4.09
C ALA A 62 6.82 10.43 -4.07
N ALA A 63 6.94 9.39 -3.25
CA ALA A 63 8.15 8.59 -3.14
C ALA A 63 8.03 7.27 -3.88
N ASP A 64 9.18 6.79 -4.38
CA ASP A 64 9.28 5.48 -5.01
C ASP A 64 8.97 4.36 -4.00
N VAL A 65 8.18 3.38 -4.45
CA VAL A 65 7.85 2.20 -3.67
C VAL A 65 8.98 1.16 -3.83
N ALA A 66 9.52 0.69 -2.72
CA ALA A 66 10.47 -0.41 -2.68
C ALA A 66 9.76 -1.77 -2.62
N ASN A 67 8.76 -1.91 -1.75
CA ASN A 67 8.01 -3.15 -1.58
C ASN A 67 6.60 -2.87 -1.01
N VAL A 68 5.72 -3.88 -1.10
CA VAL A 68 4.43 -3.93 -0.42
C VAL A 68 4.29 -5.24 0.36
N ALA A 69 3.63 -5.18 1.50
CA ALA A 69 3.37 -6.32 2.36
C ALA A 69 1.94 -6.28 2.91
N LEU A 70 1.47 -7.40 3.46
CA LEU A 70 0.18 -7.48 4.14
C LEU A 70 0.40 -7.46 5.65
N GLU A 71 -0.47 -6.73 6.35
CA GLU A 71 -0.65 -6.86 7.79
C GLU A 71 -2.11 -7.22 8.10
N PRO A 72 -2.38 -8.04 9.13
CA PRO A 72 -3.73 -8.27 9.61
C PRO A 72 -4.47 -6.96 9.90
N ASP A 73 -5.70 -6.84 9.42
CA ASP A 73 -6.63 -5.77 9.76
C ASP A 73 -7.34 -6.11 11.10
N GLY A 74 -6.55 -6.05 12.17
CA GLY A 74 -6.87 -6.40 13.57
C GLY A 74 -5.62 -6.99 14.26
N ALA A 75 -5.11 -6.48 15.38
CA ALA A 75 -5.82 -6.12 16.60
C ALA A 75 -5.63 -4.67 17.06
N GLY A 76 -6.75 -4.04 17.39
CA GLY A 76 -6.95 -2.96 18.35
C GLY A 76 -8.29 -3.21 19.03
#